data_AF-A0A9R0YNV8-F1
#
_entry.id   AF-A0A9R0YNV8-F1
#
_cell.length_a   1.000
_cell.length_b   1.000
_cell.length_c   1.000
_cell.angle_alpha   90.00
_cell.angle_beta   90.00
_cell.angle_gamma   90.00
#
_symmetry.space_group_name_H-M   'P 1'
#
loop_
_entity.id
_entity.type
_entity.pdbx_description
1 polymer ?
#
loop_
_entity_poly.entity_id
_entity_poly.type
_entity_poly.pdbx_seq_one_letter_code
_entity_poly.pdbx_strand_id
1 'polypeptide(L)'
;MDPRARYPPGTGNGRGGNPNYYGRGPPLSQNNHHHHQQTSAAHQQQYVQRQPQPQPQQHHQNNHQQQHHQNNHQQQHHQNHHHHQQQQQQQWLRRNQITAAGTSGPKVVAPPPAGVGNDPSSQDWKAQLKLPPADTRFRTEDVTATKGNEFEDYFLKRELLMGIYEKGFENPSPIQEESIPIALTGSDILARAKNGTGKTAAFCIPALEKIDQDKNAIQVVIVVPTRELALQTSQVCKELGKHLKIQVMVTTGGTSLKDDIVRLYQPVHLLVGTPGRILDLTKKGVCILKDCSMLVMDEADKLLSPEFQPSIEQLIRYLPASRQILMFSATFPVTVKEFKDKYLPKPYVINLMDELTLKGITQFYAFVEERQKVHCLNTLFSKLQINQSIIFCNSVNRVELLAKKITELGYSCFYIHAKMLQDHRNRVFHDFRNGACRNLVCTIFSQGG
;
A
#
# COMPACT_ATOMS: atom_id res chain seq x y z
N MET A 1 -34.47 13.88 28.68
CA MET A 1 -35.29 14.52 27.65
C MET A 1 -34.42 15.51 26.90
N ASP A 2 -34.03 15.20 25.66
CA ASP A 2 -33.88 16.13 24.52
C ASP A 2 -33.54 15.31 23.26
N PRO A 3 -34.42 15.23 22.25
CA PRO A 3 -34.10 14.65 20.96
C PRO A 3 -34.20 15.70 19.85
N ARG A 4 -33.11 16.00 19.14
CA ARG A 4 -33.15 16.64 17.80
C ARG A 4 -31.79 16.60 17.10
N ALA A 5 -31.65 15.68 16.14
CA ALA A 5 -30.89 15.92 14.93
C ALA A 5 -31.72 15.39 13.76
N ARG A 6 -32.39 16.31 13.06
CA ARG A 6 -33.25 16.05 11.89
C ARG A 6 -32.39 16.00 10.61
N TYR A 7 -32.73 15.08 9.71
CA TYR A 7 -32.28 15.03 8.32
C TYR A 7 -32.75 16.25 7.51
N PRO A 8 -32.09 16.62 6.39
CA PRO A 8 -32.58 17.60 5.44
C PRO A 8 -33.60 16.99 4.45
N PRO A 9 -34.58 17.78 3.94
CA PRO A 9 -35.71 17.27 3.15
C PRO A 9 -35.37 17.08 1.66
N GLY A 10 -35.99 16.06 1.06
CA GLY A 10 -36.03 15.84 -0.39
C GLY A 10 -37.03 16.76 -1.08
N THR A 11 -36.63 17.31 -2.22
CA THR A 11 -37.48 18.11 -3.11
C THR A 11 -38.43 17.21 -3.90
N GLY A 12 -39.72 17.33 -3.62
CA GLY A 12 -40.80 16.90 -4.50
C GLY A 12 -41.33 18.10 -5.28
N ASN A 13 -41.55 17.92 -6.58
CA ASN A 13 -42.39 18.82 -7.38
C ASN A 13 -43.42 17.95 -8.12
N GLY A 14 -44.70 18.19 -7.84
CA GLY A 14 -45.83 17.60 -8.53
C GLY A 14 -46.66 18.68 -9.24
N ARG A 15 -47.03 18.39 -10.49
CA ARG A 15 -48.20 18.85 -11.26
C ARG A 15 -48.40 17.72 -12.31
N GLY A 16 -49.53 17.06 -12.55
CA GLY A 16 -50.95 17.33 -12.34
C GLY A 16 -51.65 17.23 -13.71
N GLY A 17 -52.51 16.20 -13.93
CA GLY A 17 -53.49 16.19 -15.06
C GLY A 17 -53.72 14.87 -15.84
N ASN A 18 -54.58 13.98 -15.30
CA ASN A 18 -55.75 13.21 -15.84
C ASN A 18 -56.00 12.98 -17.38
N PRO A 19 -56.95 12.10 -17.84
CA PRO A 19 -56.93 10.62 -17.89
C PRO A 19 -57.44 10.00 -19.24
N ASN A 20 -57.53 8.65 -19.26
CA ASN A 20 -58.29 7.74 -20.15
C ASN A 20 -57.75 7.44 -21.57
N TYR A 21 -57.54 6.15 -21.89
CA TYR A 21 -58.35 5.38 -22.86
C TYR A 21 -58.02 3.86 -22.84
N TYR A 22 -58.98 3.09 -23.34
CA TYR A 22 -59.25 1.64 -23.24
C TYR A 22 -58.31 0.67 -23.97
N GLY A 23 -58.36 -0.63 -23.58
CA GLY A 23 -58.13 -1.78 -24.50
C GLY A 23 -57.55 -3.06 -23.87
N ARG A 24 -58.33 -3.88 -23.14
CA ARG A 24 -58.80 -5.26 -23.46
C ARG A 24 -57.98 -6.14 -24.45
N GLY A 25 -57.39 -7.23 -23.90
CA GLY A 25 -57.46 -8.64 -24.35
C GLY A 25 -56.45 -9.16 -25.41
N PRO A 26 -56.39 -10.48 -25.68
CA PRO A 26 -56.23 -11.66 -24.78
C PRO A 26 -55.09 -12.62 -25.28
N PRO A 27 -54.90 -13.85 -24.74
CA PRO A 27 -53.73 -14.72 -24.98
C PRO A 27 -53.98 -15.89 -25.96
N LEU A 28 -52.90 -16.45 -26.54
CA LEU A 28 -52.85 -17.70 -27.34
C LEU A 28 -51.54 -18.42 -26.99
N SER A 29 -51.51 -19.60 -26.36
CA SER A 29 -51.87 -20.97 -26.76
C SER A 29 -50.75 -21.76 -27.46
N GLN A 30 -50.34 -22.85 -26.80
CA GLN A 30 -49.95 -24.17 -27.31
C GLN A 30 -48.86 -24.28 -28.41
N ASN A 31 -47.80 -25.04 -28.13
CA ASN A 31 -47.74 -26.40 -28.67
C ASN A 31 -46.72 -27.32 -27.97
N ASN A 32 -47.16 -28.57 -27.83
CA ASN A 32 -46.43 -29.78 -27.43
C ASN A 32 -45.29 -30.11 -28.40
N HIS A 33 -44.30 -30.90 -27.95
CA HIS A 33 -44.02 -32.23 -28.53
C HIS A 33 -43.30 -33.14 -27.51
N HIS A 34 -43.83 -34.35 -27.39
CA HIS A 34 -43.40 -35.48 -26.56
C HIS A 34 -42.10 -36.14 -27.06
N HIS A 35 -41.35 -36.78 -26.14
CA HIS A 35 -41.12 -38.23 -26.24
C HIS A 35 -40.87 -38.89 -24.87
N HIS A 36 -41.66 -39.93 -24.61
CA HIS A 36 -41.51 -40.95 -23.58
C HIS A 36 -40.30 -41.83 -23.85
N GLN A 37 -39.61 -42.30 -22.79
CA GLN A 37 -39.72 -43.70 -22.33
C GLN A 37 -38.86 -43.94 -21.08
N GLN A 38 -39.52 -44.33 -19.99
CA GLN A 38 -38.95 -45.08 -18.87
C GLN A 38 -39.11 -46.59 -19.11
N THR A 39 -38.36 -47.37 -18.31
CA THR A 39 -38.32 -48.83 -18.08
C THR A 39 -37.00 -49.43 -18.64
N SER A 40 -36.18 -50.20 -17.92
CA SER A 40 -36.36 -51.02 -16.71
C SER A 40 -35.04 -51.18 -15.93
N ALA A 41 -35.18 -51.50 -14.65
CA ALA A 41 -34.13 -51.96 -13.76
C ALA A 41 -33.89 -53.48 -13.90
N ALA A 42 -32.63 -53.93 -13.79
CA ALA A 42 -32.25 -55.18 -13.10
C ALA A 42 -30.72 -55.36 -12.99
N HIS A 43 -30.27 -55.58 -11.75
CA HIS A 43 -29.24 -56.54 -11.32
C HIS A 43 -27.78 -56.47 -11.85
N GLN A 44 -26.86 -56.10 -10.95
CA GLN A 44 -25.54 -56.72 -10.75
C GLN A 44 -24.96 -56.22 -9.42
N GLN A 45 -25.22 -56.91 -8.30
CA GLN A 45 -24.32 -57.85 -7.61
C GLN A 45 -22.90 -57.32 -7.33
N GLN A 46 -22.68 -57.06 -6.03
CA GLN A 46 -21.41 -56.80 -5.37
C GLN A 46 -20.41 -57.94 -5.58
N TYR A 47 -19.19 -57.59 -5.97
CA TYR A 47 -17.99 -58.37 -5.67
C TYR A 47 -17.10 -57.56 -4.72
N VAL A 48 -16.99 -58.04 -3.48
CA VAL A 48 -16.01 -57.60 -2.49
C VAL A 48 -14.72 -58.37 -2.78
N GLN A 49 -13.72 -57.70 -3.35
CA GLN A 49 -12.34 -58.22 -3.38
C GLN A 49 -11.52 -57.57 -2.26
N ARG A 50 -11.14 -58.39 -1.28
CA ARG A 50 -10.13 -58.04 -0.27
C ARG A 50 -8.77 -57.95 -0.96
N GLN A 51 -8.09 -56.81 -0.85
CA GLN A 51 -6.65 -56.71 -1.13
C GLN A 51 -5.84 -56.98 0.15
N PRO A 52 -4.69 -57.66 0.04
CA PRO A 52 -3.79 -57.91 1.16
C PRO A 52 -2.92 -56.68 1.47
N GLN A 53 -2.66 -56.44 2.76
CA GLN A 53 -1.70 -55.43 3.23
C GLN A 53 -0.26 -55.76 2.79
N PRO A 54 0.54 -54.77 2.37
CA PRO A 54 1.99 -54.82 2.49
C PRO A 54 2.52 -53.85 3.57
N GLN A 55 3.54 -54.32 4.29
CA GLN A 55 4.29 -53.59 5.33
C GLN A 55 5.07 -52.38 4.77
N PRO A 56 5.37 -51.34 5.58
CA PRO A 56 6.16 -50.19 5.13
C PRO A 56 7.63 -50.31 5.53
N GLN A 57 8.56 -50.38 4.57
CA GLN A 57 9.96 -49.95 4.75
C GLN A 57 10.67 -49.80 3.37
N GLN A 58 11.46 -48.72 3.21
CA GLN A 58 12.41 -48.41 2.11
C GLN A 58 12.00 -47.52 0.90
N HIS A 59 11.14 -46.50 1.05
CA HIS A 59 11.00 -45.42 0.04
C HIS A 59 11.20 -43.98 0.55
N HIS A 60 11.73 -43.79 1.75
CA HIS A 60 11.94 -42.45 2.35
C HIS A 60 13.36 -41.88 2.21
N GLN A 61 14.32 -42.60 1.62
CA GLN A 61 15.72 -42.15 1.62
C GLN A 61 16.15 -41.38 0.35
N ASN A 62 15.51 -41.61 -0.81
CA ASN A 62 15.89 -40.92 -2.05
C ASN A 62 15.27 -39.52 -2.21
N ASN A 63 14.14 -39.23 -1.57
CA ASN A 63 13.50 -37.90 -1.67
C ASN A 63 14.20 -36.83 -0.80
N HIS A 64 14.87 -37.22 0.29
CA HIS A 64 15.62 -36.28 1.13
C HIS A 64 16.92 -35.81 0.47
N GLN A 65 17.61 -36.64 -0.33
CA GLN A 65 18.85 -36.21 -0.99
C GLN A 65 18.63 -35.16 -2.10
N GLN A 66 17.53 -35.23 -2.85
CA GLN A 66 17.17 -34.21 -3.84
C GLN A 66 16.71 -32.90 -3.20
N GLN A 67 15.94 -32.97 -2.11
CA GLN A 67 15.51 -31.78 -1.36
C GLN A 67 16.68 -31.08 -0.65
N HIS A 68 17.67 -31.84 -0.15
CA HIS A 68 18.90 -31.27 0.41
C HIS A 68 19.77 -30.57 -0.63
N HIS A 69 19.87 -31.08 -1.86
CA HIS A 69 20.61 -30.40 -2.94
C HIS A 69 19.95 -29.08 -3.37
N GLN A 70 18.61 -29.03 -3.42
CA GLN A 70 17.86 -27.81 -3.74
C GLN A 70 17.95 -26.76 -2.64
N ASN A 71 17.88 -27.16 -1.37
CA ASN A 71 18.07 -26.27 -0.23
C ASN A 71 19.52 -25.73 -0.13
N ASN A 72 20.52 -26.56 -0.45
CA ASN A 72 21.91 -26.10 -0.47
C ASN A 72 22.14 -25.06 -1.56
N HIS A 73 21.58 -25.24 -2.76
CA HIS A 73 21.69 -24.21 -3.81
C HIS A 73 20.98 -22.90 -3.44
N GLN A 74 19.81 -22.94 -2.78
CA GLN A 74 19.16 -21.72 -2.28
C GLN A 74 19.93 -21.01 -1.16
N GLN A 75 20.55 -21.77 -0.24
CA GLN A 75 21.43 -21.19 0.80
C GLN A 75 22.71 -20.61 0.23
N GLN A 76 23.32 -21.27 -0.77
CA GLN A 76 24.52 -20.78 -1.43
C GLN A 76 24.25 -19.50 -2.25
N HIS A 77 23.08 -19.41 -2.90
CA HIS A 77 22.62 -18.18 -3.54
C HIS A 77 22.37 -17.04 -2.53
N HIS A 78 21.77 -17.33 -1.37
CA HIS A 78 21.58 -16.34 -0.30
C HIS A 78 22.91 -15.83 0.27
N GLN A 79 23.87 -16.72 0.54
CA GLN A 79 25.19 -16.34 1.04
C GLN A 79 25.99 -15.51 0.03
N ASN A 80 25.95 -15.89 -1.26
CA ASN A 80 26.60 -15.11 -2.31
C ASN A 80 25.95 -13.73 -2.48
N HIS A 81 24.63 -13.61 -2.35
CA HIS A 81 23.96 -12.31 -2.35
C HIS A 81 24.31 -11.46 -1.13
N HIS A 82 24.41 -12.06 0.06
CA HIS A 82 24.82 -11.35 1.28
C HIS A 82 26.26 -10.83 1.20
N HIS A 83 27.17 -11.61 0.59
CA HIS A 83 28.54 -11.19 0.37
C HIS A 83 28.65 -10.09 -0.68
N HIS A 84 27.84 -10.17 -1.74
CA HIS A 84 27.74 -9.12 -2.76
C HIS A 84 27.17 -7.81 -2.19
N GLN A 85 26.20 -7.91 -1.26
CA GLN A 85 25.61 -6.78 -0.54
C GLN A 85 26.66 -6.05 0.33
N GLN A 86 27.48 -6.78 1.08
CA GLN A 86 28.57 -6.17 1.86
C GLN A 86 29.61 -5.50 0.96
N GLN A 87 29.97 -6.12 -0.18
CA GLN A 87 30.93 -5.52 -1.10
C GLN A 87 30.40 -4.25 -1.77
N GLN A 88 29.13 -4.22 -2.18
CA GLN A 88 28.51 -3.01 -2.76
C GLN A 88 28.38 -1.89 -1.73
N GLN A 89 27.99 -2.21 -0.49
CA GLN A 89 27.93 -1.24 0.61
C GLN A 89 29.32 -0.67 0.92
N GLN A 90 30.36 -1.51 0.97
CA GLN A 90 31.75 -1.07 1.13
C GLN A 90 32.25 -0.23 -0.06
N GLN A 91 31.85 -0.54 -1.29
CA GLN A 91 32.19 0.25 -2.47
C GLN A 91 31.49 1.62 -2.47
N TRP A 92 30.23 1.69 -2.03
CA TRP A 92 29.51 2.95 -1.85
C TRP A 92 30.16 3.82 -0.76
N LEU A 93 30.46 3.23 0.40
CA LEU A 93 31.20 3.88 1.49
C LEU A 93 32.54 4.44 1.00
N ARG A 94 33.27 3.66 0.19
CA ARG A 94 34.56 4.07 -0.38
C ARG A 94 34.41 5.19 -1.43
N ARG A 95 33.36 5.16 -2.26
CA ARG A 95 33.12 6.19 -3.28
C ARG A 95 32.81 7.55 -2.67
N ASN A 96 32.01 7.59 -1.60
CA ASN A 96 31.68 8.84 -0.90
C ASN A 96 32.84 9.38 -0.05
N GLN A 97 33.80 8.54 0.35
CA GLN A 97 35.06 9.00 0.97
C GLN A 97 36.03 9.62 -0.04
N ILE A 98 36.09 9.12 -1.28
CA ILE A 98 37.05 9.58 -2.30
C ILE A 98 36.69 10.96 -2.86
N THR A 99 35.41 11.33 -2.86
CA THR A 99 34.96 12.68 -3.29
C THR A 99 35.39 13.81 -2.34
N ALA A 100 35.94 13.49 -1.17
CA ALA A 100 36.37 14.49 -0.17
C ALA A 100 37.89 14.76 -0.15
N ALA A 101 38.70 14.11 -0.99
CA ALA A 101 40.16 14.22 -0.90
C ALA A 101 40.83 14.44 -2.26
N GLY A 102 41.15 15.71 -2.56
CA GLY A 102 42.07 16.09 -3.63
C GLY A 102 43.05 17.15 -3.16
N THR A 103 44.28 16.75 -2.80
CA THR A 103 45.60 17.34 -3.15
C THR A 103 46.77 16.69 -2.38
N SER A 104 47.61 15.95 -3.11
CA SER A 104 49.10 15.70 -3.04
C SER A 104 49.94 15.65 -1.74
N GLY A 105 50.81 14.61 -1.62
CA GLY A 105 52.17 14.67 -1.04
C GLY A 105 52.55 13.63 0.05
N PRO A 106 53.79 13.08 0.17
CA PRO A 106 54.02 11.69 0.60
C PRO A 106 54.33 11.41 2.08
N LYS A 107 54.16 10.13 2.43
CA LYS A 107 54.20 9.42 3.73
C LYS A 107 55.37 9.71 4.69
N VAL A 108 55.04 9.82 5.99
CA VAL A 108 55.86 9.33 7.11
C VAL A 108 54.93 8.60 8.10
N VAL A 109 55.31 7.38 8.48
CA VAL A 109 54.58 6.51 9.42
C VAL A 109 54.98 6.90 10.85
N ALA A 110 54.02 7.29 11.68
CA ALA A 110 54.19 7.50 13.13
C ALA A 110 53.07 6.76 13.91
N PRO A 111 53.35 6.23 15.11
CA PRO A 111 52.46 5.35 15.87
C PRO A 111 51.25 6.12 16.43
N PRO A 112 50.16 5.43 16.83
CA PRO A 112 48.89 6.09 17.13
C PRO A 112 48.99 6.88 18.44
N PRO A 113 48.55 8.15 18.49
CA PRO A 113 48.30 8.79 19.76
C PRO A 113 47.00 8.22 20.35
N ALA A 114 47.12 7.71 21.57
CA ALA A 114 46.01 7.35 22.43
C ALA A 114 45.12 8.58 22.69
N GLY A 115 43.80 8.37 22.70
CA GLY A 115 42.81 9.39 23.03
C GLY A 115 41.84 9.62 21.89
N VAL A 116 40.74 8.85 21.86
CA VAL A 116 39.56 9.19 21.07
C VAL A 116 38.98 10.46 21.68
N GLY A 117 39.37 11.61 21.14
CA GLY A 117 38.72 12.87 21.40
C GLY A 117 37.33 12.84 20.77
N ASN A 118 36.29 12.99 21.59
CA ASN A 118 34.95 13.34 21.15
C ASN A 118 35.02 14.61 20.29
N ASP A 119 34.60 14.52 19.02
CA ASP A 119 34.28 15.67 18.20
C ASP A 119 33.00 16.32 18.75
N PRO A 120 33.03 17.55 19.29
CA PRO A 120 31.87 18.18 19.92
C PRO A 120 30.81 18.66 18.91
N SER A 121 31.10 18.65 17.60
CA SER A 121 30.23 19.31 16.60
C SER A 121 29.09 18.42 16.06
N SER A 122 29.09 17.12 16.36
CA SER A 122 28.15 16.17 15.76
C SER A 122 26.82 16.01 16.51
N GLN A 123 26.75 16.37 17.80
CA GLN A 123 25.57 16.16 18.65
C GLN A 123 24.78 17.43 19.00
N ASP A 124 25.32 18.62 18.74
CA ASP A 124 24.69 19.90 19.14
C ASP A 124 23.40 20.23 18.39
N TRP A 125 23.23 19.76 17.15
CA TRP A 125 22.04 20.06 16.36
C TRP A 125 20.81 19.27 16.84
N LYS A 126 21.00 18.04 17.36
CA LYS A 126 19.91 17.24 17.94
C LYS A 126 19.28 17.92 19.15
N ALA A 127 20.10 18.61 19.96
CA ALA A 127 19.63 19.34 21.14
C ALA A 127 18.71 20.53 20.78
N GLN A 128 18.74 21.01 19.54
CA GLN A 128 17.91 22.10 19.06
C GLN A 128 16.58 21.64 18.43
N LEU A 129 16.38 20.32 18.26
CA LEU A 129 15.18 19.77 17.66
C LEU A 129 14.01 19.75 18.63
N LYS A 130 12.81 20.06 18.12
CA LYS A 130 11.55 19.89 18.85
C LYS A 130 11.02 18.48 18.61
N LEU A 131 11.48 17.53 19.42
CA LEU A 131 11.06 16.14 19.32
C LEU A 131 9.63 15.96 19.88
N PRO A 132 8.79 15.13 19.24
CA PRO A 132 7.50 14.76 19.79
C PRO A 132 7.65 13.80 20.98
N PRO A 133 6.63 13.66 21.84
CA PRO A 133 6.63 12.67 22.92
C PRO A 133 6.82 11.25 22.38
N ALA A 134 7.55 10.41 23.11
CA ALA A 134 7.76 9.01 22.75
C ALA A 134 6.43 8.26 22.62
N ASP A 135 6.26 7.52 21.53
CA ASP A 135 5.06 6.73 21.28
C ASP A 135 5.15 5.37 22.00
N THR A 136 4.43 5.26 23.13
CA THR A 136 4.42 4.09 24.02
C THR A 136 3.40 3.01 23.62
N ARG A 137 2.77 3.10 22.44
CA ARG A 137 1.80 2.09 22.00
C ARG A 137 2.48 0.75 21.70
N PHE A 138 1.76 -0.35 21.92
CA PHE A 138 2.24 -1.69 21.58
C PHE A 138 2.51 -1.82 20.08
N ARG A 139 3.70 -2.31 19.73
CA ARG A 139 4.16 -2.52 18.35
C ARG A 139 4.42 -4.00 18.12
N THR A 140 4.04 -4.50 16.96
CA THR A 140 4.25 -5.89 16.55
C THR A 140 5.67 -6.11 15.99
N GLU A 141 6.11 -7.38 15.92
CA GLU A 141 7.48 -7.77 15.49
C GLU A 141 7.87 -7.22 14.11
N ASP A 142 6.92 -7.09 13.19
CA ASP A 142 7.11 -6.50 11.86
C ASP A 142 7.44 -5.00 11.87
N VAL A 143 7.39 -4.37 13.05
CA VAL A 143 7.81 -2.99 13.31
C VAL A 143 9.06 -2.94 14.20
N THR A 144 9.29 -3.92 15.08
CA THR A 144 10.33 -3.86 16.12
C THR A 144 11.54 -4.78 15.89
N ALA A 145 11.45 -5.79 15.03
CA ALA A 145 12.52 -6.75 14.74
C ALA A 145 13.62 -6.12 13.87
N THR A 146 14.32 -5.14 14.45
CA THR A 146 15.37 -4.36 13.78
C THR A 146 16.74 -5.01 13.95
N LYS A 147 17.66 -4.71 13.03
CA LYS A 147 19.08 -5.08 13.07
C LYS A 147 19.89 -4.19 14.03
N GLY A 148 19.24 -3.17 14.61
CA GLY A 148 19.85 -2.23 15.53
C GLY A 148 20.57 -1.06 14.84
N ASN A 149 20.21 -0.77 13.59
CA ASN A 149 20.77 0.38 12.88
C ASN A 149 20.07 1.68 13.32
N GLU A 150 20.76 2.81 13.18
CA GLU A 150 20.19 4.14 13.32
C GLU A 150 20.06 4.81 11.94
N PHE A 151 19.23 5.85 11.83
CA PHE A 151 19.11 6.62 10.58
C PHE A 151 20.42 7.32 10.16
N GLU A 152 21.30 7.60 11.13
CA GLU A 152 22.60 8.23 10.89
C GLU A 152 23.57 7.31 10.14
N ASP A 153 23.40 5.98 10.28
CA ASP A 153 24.21 4.98 9.59
C ASP A 153 24.04 5.00 8.06
N TYR A 154 23.00 5.67 7.58
CA TYR A 154 22.70 5.80 6.15
C TYR A 154 23.37 7.02 5.49
N PHE A 155 24.11 7.84 6.24
CA PHE A 155 24.81 9.04 5.77
C PHE A 155 23.91 9.99 4.94
N LEU A 156 22.69 10.21 5.43
CA LEU A 156 21.71 11.12 4.82
C LEU A 156 22.13 12.58 5.01
N LYS A 157 21.58 13.49 4.19
CA LYS A 157 21.69 14.94 4.41
C LYS A 157 21.25 15.30 5.83
N ARG A 158 21.98 16.23 6.47
CA ARG A 158 21.69 16.67 7.83
C ARG A 158 20.27 17.20 7.96
N GLU A 159 19.83 17.98 6.99
CA GLU A 159 18.49 18.56 6.91
C GLU A 159 17.40 17.49 6.84
N LEU A 160 17.69 16.36 6.17
CA LEU A 160 16.77 15.23 6.11
C LEU A 160 16.71 14.49 7.45
N LEU A 161 17.85 14.27 8.11
CA LEU A 161 17.90 13.68 9.46
C LEU A 161 17.11 14.53 10.47
N MET A 162 17.23 15.85 10.39
CA MET A 162 16.41 16.77 11.21
C MET A 162 14.92 16.53 11.03
N GLY A 163 14.44 16.40 9.79
CA GLY A 163 13.03 16.13 9.51
C GLY A 163 12.58 14.73 9.96
N ILE A 164 13.44 13.72 9.87
CA ILE A 164 13.19 12.37 10.36
C ILE A 164 12.96 12.39 11.88
N TYR A 165 13.87 13.00 12.64
CA TYR A 165 13.77 13.05 14.10
C TYR A 165 12.63 13.94 14.59
N GLU A 166 12.38 15.09 13.97
CA GLU A 166 11.23 15.95 14.31
C GLU A 166 9.87 15.28 14.05
N LYS A 167 9.81 14.35 13.10
CA LYS A 167 8.62 13.51 12.88
C LYS A 167 8.42 12.47 14.00
N GLY A 168 9.44 12.24 14.83
CA GLY A 168 9.42 11.24 15.92
C GLY A 168 9.92 9.87 15.51
N PHE A 169 10.71 9.77 14.42
CA PHE A 169 11.37 8.53 14.04
C PHE A 169 12.72 8.44 14.73
N GLU A 170 12.82 7.54 15.71
CA GLU A 170 14.07 7.30 16.44
C GLU A 170 14.93 6.27 15.71
N ASN A 171 14.35 5.09 15.45
CA ASN A 171 15.02 3.96 14.79
C ASN A 171 14.26 3.51 13.54
N PRO A 172 14.98 3.07 12.49
CA PRO A 172 14.39 2.53 11.28
C PRO A 172 13.62 1.24 11.55
N SER A 173 12.44 1.08 10.93
CA SER A 173 11.71 -0.18 10.94
C SER A 173 12.39 -1.25 10.08
N PRO A 174 12.04 -2.55 10.19
CA PRO A 174 12.67 -3.61 9.39
C PRO A 174 12.62 -3.34 7.88
N ILE A 175 11.48 -2.85 7.37
CA ILE A 175 11.38 -2.48 5.94
C ILE A 175 12.29 -1.30 5.57
N GLN A 176 12.48 -0.35 6.49
CA GLN A 176 13.36 0.80 6.27
C GLN A 176 14.84 0.37 6.28
N GLU A 177 15.23 -0.50 7.22
CA GLU A 177 16.60 -1.06 7.28
C GLU A 177 16.96 -1.85 6.02
N GLU A 178 16.03 -2.62 5.46
CA GLU A 178 16.27 -3.36 4.22
C GLU A 178 16.25 -2.45 2.99
N SER A 179 15.32 -1.50 2.90
CA SER A 179 15.07 -0.79 1.64
C SER A 179 15.88 0.49 1.47
N ILE A 180 16.10 1.28 2.54
CA ILE A 180 16.77 2.58 2.45
C ILE A 180 18.19 2.43 1.87
N PRO A 181 19.10 1.61 2.44
CA PRO A 181 20.46 1.52 1.92
C PRO A 181 20.50 1.04 0.47
N ILE A 182 19.64 0.08 0.10
CA ILE A 182 19.55 -0.45 -1.26
C ILE A 182 19.01 0.61 -2.24
N ALA A 183 18.02 1.41 -1.83
CA ALA A 183 17.50 2.48 -2.66
C ALA A 183 18.57 3.57 -2.89
N LEU A 184 19.38 3.87 -1.88
CA LEU A 184 20.48 4.83 -1.97
C LEU A 184 21.63 4.38 -2.89
N THR A 185 21.82 3.07 -3.14
CA THR A 185 22.79 2.59 -4.14
C THR A 185 22.32 2.80 -5.58
N GLY A 186 21.03 3.13 -5.78
CA GLY A 186 20.42 3.28 -7.10
C GLY A 186 19.80 1.99 -7.67
N SER A 187 19.75 0.91 -6.88
CA SER A 187 19.15 -0.35 -7.31
C SER A 187 17.62 -0.29 -7.33
N ASP A 188 16.99 -0.95 -8.30
CA ASP A 188 15.54 -1.15 -8.28
C ASP A 188 15.13 -2.01 -7.09
N ILE A 189 13.94 -1.78 -6.53
CA ILE A 189 13.41 -2.53 -5.39
C ILE A 189 12.04 -3.10 -5.71
N LEU A 190 11.84 -4.36 -5.34
CA LEU A 190 10.52 -4.97 -5.23
C LEU A 190 10.31 -5.42 -3.79
N ALA A 191 9.50 -4.66 -3.05
CA ALA A 191 9.29 -4.87 -1.63
C ALA A 191 7.86 -5.36 -1.32
N ARG A 192 7.77 -6.47 -0.57
CA ARG A 192 6.55 -6.96 0.07
C ARG A 192 6.59 -6.69 1.56
N ALA A 193 5.66 -5.87 2.02
CA ALA A 193 5.49 -5.59 3.43
C ALA A 193 4.04 -5.19 3.76
N LYS A 194 3.63 -5.46 5.00
CA LYS A 194 2.29 -5.15 5.50
C LYS A 194 2.04 -3.64 5.55
N ASN A 195 0.78 -3.25 5.62
CA ASN A 195 0.43 -1.86 5.88
C ASN A 195 0.77 -1.49 7.32
N GLY A 196 1.15 -0.23 7.56
CA GLY A 196 1.52 0.24 8.90
C GLY A 196 2.95 -0.07 9.36
N THR A 197 3.79 -0.73 8.55
CA THR A 197 5.19 -1.07 8.92
C THR A 197 6.22 0.01 8.60
N GLY A 198 5.77 1.23 8.24
CA GLY A 198 6.66 2.33 7.88
C GLY A 198 7.11 2.37 6.42
N LYS A 199 6.46 1.62 5.50
CA LYS A 199 6.75 1.60 4.04
C LYS A 199 6.87 2.99 3.42
N THR A 200 5.98 3.91 3.78
CA THR A 200 5.98 5.25 3.19
C THR A 200 7.30 5.97 3.43
N ALA A 201 7.81 5.97 4.67
CA ALA A 201 9.11 6.56 4.96
C ALA A 201 10.27 5.78 4.30
N ALA A 202 10.13 4.45 4.17
CA ALA A 202 11.12 3.58 3.55
C ALA A 202 11.45 3.95 2.09
N PHE A 203 10.48 4.52 1.35
CA PHE A 203 10.72 5.09 0.02
C PHE A 203 10.82 6.62 -0.01
N CYS A 204 10.15 7.35 0.90
CA CYS A 204 10.23 8.81 0.94
C CYS A 204 11.63 9.31 1.32
N ILE A 205 12.31 8.63 2.24
CA ILE A 205 13.67 9.00 2.67
C ILE A 205 14.66 8.95 1.50
N PRO A 206 14.84 7.81 0.79
CA PRO A 206 15.77 7.78 -0.34
C PRO A 206 15.31 8.66 -1.52
N ALA A 207 14.00 8.87 -1.70
CA ALA A 207 13.47 9.81 -2.68
C ALA A 207 13.90 11.26 -2.40
N LEU A 208 13.76 11.72 -1.16
CA LEU A 208 14.17 13.07 -0.74
C LEU A 208 15.69 13.23 -0.77
N GLU A 209 16.44 12.21 -0.35
CA GLU A 209 17.89 12.21 -0.36
C GLU A 209 18.44 12.39 -1.78
N LYS A 210 17.88 11.68 -2.76
CA LYS A 210 18.36 11.70 -4.16
C LYS A 210 18.09 13.01 -4.90
N ILE A 211 17.14 13.83 -4.44
CA ILE A 211 16.78 15.08 -5.11
C ILE A 211 17.91 16.12 -4.98
N ASP A 212 18.29 16.68 -6.12
CA ASP A 212 19.07 17.90 -6.22
C ASP A 212 18.15 19.12 -6.09
N GLN A 213 18.34 19.92 -5.06
CA GLN A 213 17.47 21.06 -4.72
C GLN A 213 17.68 22.26 -5.63
N ASP A 214 18.81 22.34 -6.33
CA ASP A 214 19.16 23.46 -7.20
C ASP A 214 18.66 23.24 -8.63
N LYS A 215 18.32 21.99 -8.97
CA LYS A 215 17.76 21.62 -10.26
C LYS A 215 16.24 21.70 -10.26
N ASN A 216 15.71 22.79 -10.83
CA ASN A 216 14.27 23.00 -11.03
C ASN A 216 13.67 22.07 -12.12
N ALA A 217 13.49 20.80 -11.76
CA ALA A 217 12.84 19.79 -12.58
C ALA A 217 12.22 18.71 -11.69
N ILE A 218 11.20 18.02 -12.20
CA ILE A 218 10.62 16.85 -11.53
C ILE A 218 11.65 15.72 -11.61
N GLN A 219 12.22 15.37 -10.46
CA GLN A 219 13.28 14.37 -10.33
C GLN A 219 12.77 13.05 -9.76
N VAL A 220 11.65 13.09 -9.03
CA VAL A 220 10.99 11.92 -8.45
C VAL A 220 9.49 11.99 -8.68
N VAL A 221 8.92 10.86 -9.09
CA VAL A 221 7.47 10.65 -9.17
C VAL A 221 7.08 9.51 -8.24
N ILE A 222 6.11 9.75 -7.36
CA ILE A 222 5.48 8.73 -6.52
C ILE A 222 4.05 8.53 -7.01
N VAL A 223 3.78 7.34 -7.55
CA VAL A 223 2.46 6.97 -8.04
C VAL A 223 1.74 6.14 -6.98
N VAL A 224 0.48 6.49 -6.77
CA VAL A 224 -0.42 5.85 -5.79
C VAL A 224 -1.79 5.63 -6.41
N PRO A 225 -2.54 4.59 -6.01
CA PRO A 225 -3.84 4.28 -6.63
C PRO A 225 -4.95 5.26 -6.24
N THR A 226 -4.84 5.95 -5.10
CA THR A 226 -5.95 6.71 -4.51
C THR A 226 -5.56 8.15 -4.20
N ARG A 227 -6.57 9.03 -4.12
CA ARG A 227 -6.37 10.45 -3.79
C ARG A 227 -5.92 10.62 -2.35
N GLU A 228 -6.49 9.84 -1.45
CA GLU A 228 -6.22 9.90 -0.02
C GLU A 228 -4.78 9.48 0.27
N LEU A 229 -4.30 8.43 -0.40
CA LEU A 229 -2.91 8.00 -0.27
C LEU A 229 -1.95 9.04 -0.85
N ALA A 230 -2.32 9.73 -1.94
CA ALA A 230 -1.49 10.80 -2.49
C ALA A 230 -1.28 11.95 -1.50
N LEU A 231 -2.37 12.37 -0.84
CA LEU A 231 -2.32 13.41 0.20
C LEU A 231 -1.48 12.95 1.39
N GLN A 232 -1.70 11.74 1.90
CA GLN A 232 -0.93 11.17 3.01
C GLN A 232 0.56 11.08 2.71
N THR A 233 0.92 10.51 1.55
CA THR A 233 2.31 10.38 1.12
C THR A 233 2.97 11.73 0.93
N SER A 234 2.28 12.70 0.32
CA SER A 234 2.82 14.05 0.17
C SER A 234 3.06 14.76 1.50
N GLN A 235 2.21 14.52 2.49
CA GLN A 235 2.36 15.07 3.82
C GLN A 235 3.59 14.47 4.50
N VAL A 236 3.80 13.16 4.35
CA VAL A 236 5.02 12.48 4.84
C VAL A 236 6.27 13.08 4.17
N CYS A 237 6.27 13.28 2.84
CA CYS A 237 7.37 13.92 2.13
C CYS A 237 7.66 15.34 2.66
N LYS A 238 6.62 16.16 2.90
CA LYS A 238 6.78 17.53 3.40
C LYS A 238 7.31 17.58 4.83
N GLU A 239 6.87 16.67 5.68
CA GLU A 239 7.34 16.59 7.07
C GLU A 239 8.79 16.10 7.15
N LEU A 240 9.13 15.04 6.43
CA LEU A 240 10.51 14.52 6.37
C LEU A 240 11.45 15.52 5.68
N GLY A 241 10.98 16.20 4.63
CA GLY A 241 11.75 17.18 3.89
C GLY A 241 11.61 18.62 4.40
N LYS A 242 11.11 18.83 5.63
CA LYS A 242 10.80 20.17 6.16
C LYS A 242 11.97 21.15 6.10
N HIS A 243 13.19 20.67 6.30
CA HIS A 243 14.42 21.47 6.27
C HIS A 243 15.12 21.44 4.90
N LEU A 244 14.56 20.72 3.93
CA LEU A 244 15.01 20.72 2.54
C LEU A 244 14.21 21.75 1.74
N LYS A 245 14.84 22.42 0.79
CA LYS A 245 14.19 23.32 -0.19
C LYS A 245 13.52 22.55 -1.34
N ILE A 246 12.93 21.38 -1.03
CA ILE A 246 12.26 20.51 -1.99
C ILE A 246 10.79 20.91 -2.11
N GLN A 247 10.35 21.07 -3.36
CA GLN A 247 8.96 21.39 -3.68
C GLN A 247 8.17 20.12 -4.02
N VAL A 248 7.23 19.78 -3.14
CA VAL A 248 6.34 18.62 -3.26
C VAL A 248 4.97 19.06 -3.80
N MET A 249 4.54 18.47 -4.91
CA MET A 249 3.21 18.69 -5.49
C MET A 249 2.37 17.42 -5.42
N VAL A 250 1.05 17.58 -5.24
CA VAL A 250 0.06 16.51 -5.38
C VAL A 250 -0.79 16.78 -6.61
N THR A 251 -1.02 15.74 -7.43
CA THR A 251 -1.97 15.81 -8.55
C THR A 251 -2.79 14.53 -8.64
N THR A 252 -4.12 14.65 -8.59
CA THR A 252 -5.01 13.49 -8.61
C THR A 252 -6.28 13.79 -9.39
N GLY A 253 -6.99 12.75 -9.84
CA GLY A 253 -8.38 12.90 -10.28
C GLY A 253 -9.23 13.64 -9.24
N GLY A 254 -10.23 14.40 -9.68
CA GLY A 254 -11.13 15.16 -8.79
C GLY A 254 -10.56 16.47 -8.21
N THR A 255 -9.35 16.87 -8.58
CA THR A 255 -8.85 18.25 -8.41
C THR A 255 -8.92 19.00 -9.74
N SER A 256 -8.97 20.34 -9.70
CA SER A 256 -9.00 21.20 -10.88
C SER A 256 -7.75 21.01 -11.73
N LEU A 257 -7.93 20.54 -12.97
CA LEU A 257 -6.81 20.39 -13.92
C LEU A 257 -6.12 21.73 -14.20
N LYS A 258 -6.90 22.82 -14.24
CA LYS A 258 -6.38 24.17 -14.47
C LYS A 258 -5.43 24.59 -13.34
N ASP A 259 -5.78 24.29 -12.09
CA ASP A 259 -4.97 24.68 -10.94
C ASP A 259 -3.68 23.87 -10.88
N ASP A 260 -3.73 22.58 -11.24
CA ASP A 260 -2.55 21.73 -11.40
C ASP A 260 -1.59 22.28 -12.49
N ILE A 261 -2.15 22.69 -13.64
CA ILE A 261 -1.35 23.31 -14.72
C ILE A 261 -0.69 24.59 -14.22
N VAL A 262 -1.44 25.46 -13.55
CA VAL A 262 -0.89 26.70 -12.99
C VAL A 262 0.20 26.41 -11.96
N ARG A 263 0.01 25.40 -11.10
CA ARG A 263 1.01 24.98 -10.11
C ARG A 263 2.29 24.45 -10.75
N LEU A 264 2.21 23.77 -11.89
CA LEU A 264 3.38 23.24 -12.62
C LEU A 264 4.24 24.31 -13.29
N TYR A 265 3.78 25.56 -13.40
CA TYR A 265 4.65 26.70 -13.78
C TYR A 265 5.60 27.10 -12.65
N GLN A 266 5.34 26.70 -11.42
CA GLN A 266 6.23 26.89 -10.28
C GLN A 266 7.10 25.65 -10.08
N PRO A 267 8.28 25.77 -9.45
CA PRO A 267 9.16 24.64 -9.20
C PRO A 267 8.46 23.44 -8.53
N VAL A 268 8.72 22.25 -9.08
CA VAL A 268 8.29 20.95 -8.53
C VAL A 268 9.44 19.98 -8.69
N HIS A 269 9.91 19.43 -7.58
CA HIS A 269 11.00 18.45 -7.55
C HIS A 269 10.47 17.02 -7.36
N LEU A 270 9.41 16.88 -6.56
CA LEU A 270 8.76 15.62 -6.24
C LEU A 270 7.25 15.73 -6.54
N LEU A 271 6.76 14.87 -7.42
CA LEU A 271 5.34 14.79 -7.76
C LEU A 271 4.72 13.52 -7.15
N VAL A 272 3.66 13.68 -6.37
CA VAL A 272 2.84 12.55 -5.87
C VAL A 272 1.49 12.57 -6.57
N GLY A 273 1.01 11.44 -7.09
CA GLY A 273 -0.27 11.47 -7.77
C GLY A 273 -0.81 10.14 -8.28
N THR A 274 -2.00 10.21 -8.89
CA THR A 274 -2.65 9.04 -9.49
C THR A 274 -2.23 8.84 -10.95
N PRO A 275 -2.15 7.59 -11.46
CA PRO A 275 -1.57 7.28 -12.77
C PRO A 275 -2.19 8.09 -13.91
N GLY A 276 -3.52 8.10 -13.98
CA GLY A 276 -4.25 8.75 -15.08
C GLY A 276 -4.03 10.27 -15.12
N ARG A 277 -3.98 10.93 -13.96
CA ARG A 277 -3.80 12.39 -13.90
C ARG A 277 -2.38 12.80 -14.26
N ILE A 278 -1.36 12.09 -13.75
CA ILE A 278 0.04 12.36 -14.09
C ILE A 278 0.22 12.17 -15.60
N LEU A 279 -0.26 11.05 -16.15
CA LEU A 279 -0.14 10.76 -17.57
C LEU A 279 -0.84 11.81 -18.45
N ASP A 280 -2.03 12.29 -18.06
CA ASP A 280 -2.74 13.35 -18.79
C ASP A 280 -1.92 14.65 -18.84
N LEU A 281 -1.40 15.10 -17.70
CA LEU A 281 -0.53 16.29 -17.62
C LEU A 281 0.77 16.13 -18.42
N THR A 282 1.35 14.92 -18.45
CA THR A 282 2.55 14.62 -19.23
C THR A 282 2.25 14.61 -20.74
N LYS A 283 1.13 14.02 -21.17
CA LYS A 283 0.71 14.03 -22.58
C LYS A 283 0.44 15.43 -23.11
N LYS A 284 -0.07 16.32 -22.25
CA LYS A 284 -0.28 17.75 -22.57
C LYS A 284 1.01 18.56 -22.62
N GLY A 285 2.16 17.97 -22.30
CA GLY A 285 3.45 18.67 -22.27
C GLY A 285 3.65 19.61 -21.08
N VAL A 286 2.75 19.56 -20.08
CA VAL A 286 2.83 20.42 -18.88
C VAL A 286 3.70 19.78 -17.81
N CYS A 287 3.54 18.47 -17.60
CA CYS A 287 4.37 17.69 -16.67
C CYS A 287 5.54 17.05 -17.43
N ILE A 288 6.71 17.68 -17.35
CA ILE A 288 7.93 17.23 -18.04
C ILE A 288 8.72 16.27 -17.14
N LEU A 289 8.88 15.02 -17.56
CA LEU A 289 9.49 13.95 -16.75
C LEU A 289 10.87 13.49 -17.24
N LYS A 290 11.49 14.24 -18.15
CA LYS A 290 12.79 13.91 -18.78
C LYS A 290 13.96 13.82 -17.80
N ASP A 291 13.83 14.42 -16.61
CA ASP A 291 14.85 14.44 -15.56
C ASP A 291 14.45 13.58 -14.35
N CYS A 292 13.36 12.82 -14.46
CA CYS A 292 12.82 12.01 -13.39
C CYS A 292 13.63 10.71 -13.23
N SER A 293 14.61 10.74 -12.33
CA SER A 293 15.54 9.63 -12.10
C SER A 293 14.99 8.51 -11.20
N MET A 294 13.83 8.71 -10.57
CA MET A 294 13.20 7.72 -9.70
C MET A 294 11.68 7.71 -9.87
N LEU A 295 11.12 6.52 -10.05
CA LEU A 295 9.69 6.23 -9.99
C LEU A 295 9.41 5.33 -8.79
N VAL A 296 8.52 5.77 -7.91
CA VAL A 296 8.03 4.96 -6.79
C VAL A 296 6.58 4.55 -7.07
N MET A 297 6.26 3.30 -6.80
CA MET A 297 4.91 2.75 -6.91
C MET A 297 4.50 2.16 -5.56
N ASP A 298 3.58 2.83 -4.86
CA ASP A 298 3.02 2.33 -3.60
C ASP A 298 1.64 1.70 -3.85
N GLU A 299 1.36 0.59 -3.14
CA GLU A 299 0.27 -0.34 -3.46
C GLU A 299 0.32 -0.82 -4.92
N ALA A 300 1.48 -1.35 -5.32
CA ALA A 300 1.74 -1.75 -6.71
C ALA A 300 0.79 -2.83 -7.24
N ASP A 301 0.25 -3.69 -6.38
CA ASP A 301 -0.79 -4.66 -6.74
C ASP A 301 -2.07 -3.98 -7.28
N LYS A 302 -2.47 -2.84 -6.71
CA LYS A 302 -3.60 -2.05 -7.20
C LYS A 302 -3.23 -1.24 -8.44
N LEU A 303 -2.04 -0.65 -8.48
CA LEU A 303 -1.54 0.13 -9.63
C LEU A 303 -1.38 -0.71 -10.90
N LEU A 304 -1.24 -2.03 -10.74
CA LEU A 304 -1.12 -3.00 -11.82
C LEU A 304 -2.43 -3.77 -12.05
N SER A 305 -3.58 -3.20 -11.64
CA SER A 305 -4.88 -3.65 -12.12
C SER A 305 -5.04 -3.35 -13.63
N PRO A 306 -5.94 -4.07 -14.33
CA PRO A 306 -6.24 -3.78 -15.75
C PRO A 306 -6.64 -2.33 -16.02
N GLU A 307 -7.22 -1.63 -15.04
CA GLU A 307 -7.62 -0.22 -15.20
C GLU A 307 -6.42 0.74 -15.20
N PHE A 308 -5.39 0.46 -14.39
CA PHE A 308 -4.27 1.38 -14.17
C PHE A 308 -2.99 1.01 -14.92
N GLN A 309 -2.73 -0.29 -15.11
CA GLN A 309 -1.49 -0.78 -15.72
C GLN A 309 -1.17 -0.10 -17.06
N PRO A 310 -2.10 0.07 -18.01
CA PRO A 310 -1.79 0.73 -19.29
C PRO A 310 -1.29 2.17 -19.12
N SER A 311 -1.79 2.89 -18.10
CA SER A 311 -1.36 4.25 -17.80
C SER A 311 0.04 4.28 -17.21
N ILE A 312 0.38 3.33 -16.33
CA ILE A 312 1.73 3.18 -15.77
C ILE A 312 2.73 2.84 -16.87
N GLU A 313 2.41 1.88 -17.74
CA GLU A 313 3.30 1.48 -18.83
C GLU A 313 3.58 2.63 -19.81
N GLN A 314 2.59 3.49 -20.07
CA GLN A 314 2.77 4.69 -20.88
C GLN A 314 3.60 5.75 -20.15
N LEU A 315 3.33 6.00 -18.86
CA LEU A 315 4.07 6.95 -18.05
C LEU A 315 5.57 6.63 -18.03
N ILE A 316 5.90 5.35 -17.89
CA ILE A 316 7.28 4.85 -17.89
C ILE A 316 8.04 5.20 -19.17
N ARG A 317 7.36 5.34 -20.31
CA ARG A 317 7.99 5.72 -21.59
C ARG A 317 8.42 7.20 -21.62
N TYR A 318 7.85 8.04 -20.78
CA TYR A 318 8.24 9.45 -20.65
C TYR A 318 9.40 9.66 -19.67
N LEU A 319 9.77 8.62 -18.92
CA LEU A 319 10.89 8.64 -17.98
C LEU A 319 12.20 8.25 -18.69
N PRO A 320 13.36 8.74 -18.21
CA PRO A 320 14.68 8.27 -18.66
C PRO A 320 14.82 6.76 -18.64
N ALA A 321 15.60 6.20 -19.57
CA ALA A 321 15.89 4.77 -19.60
C ALA A 321 16.67 4.31 -18.35
N SER A 322 17.49 5.18 -17.77
CA SER A 322 18.31 4.95 -16.57
C SER A 322 17.57 5.25 -15.25
N ARG A 323 16.24 5.39 -15.28
CA ARG A 323 15.42 5.59 -14.08
C ARG A 323 15.54 4.40 -13.13
N GLN A 324 15.46 4.68 -11.84
CA GLN A 324 15.30 3.69 -10.79
C GLN A 324 13.80 3.48 -10.50
N ILE A 325 13.35 2.26 -10.29
CA ILE A 325 11.97 1.93 -9.94
C ILE A 325 11.93 1.25 -8.56
N LEU A 326 11.15 1.84 -7.64
CA LEU A 326 10.88 1.26 -6.33
C LEU A 326 9.41 0.83 -6.25
N MET A 327 9.14 -0.47 -6.21
CA MET A 327 7.80 -1.03 -6.09
C MET A 327 7.54 -1.55 -4.68
N PHE A 328 6.50 -1.03 -4.03
CA PHE A 328 6.03 -1.48 -2.72
C PHE A 328 4.63 -2.05 -2.84
N SER A 329 4.43 -3.25 -2.32
CA SER A 329 3.14 -3.94 -2.40
C SER A 329 2.85 -4.73 -1.12
N ALA A 330 1.56 -4.92 -0.82
CA ALA A 330 1.15 -5.87 0.21
C ALA A 330 1.08 -7.29 -0.38
N THR A 331 0.76 -7.42 -1.66
CA THR A 331 0.58 -8.71 -2.35
C THR A 331 1.37 -8.79 -3.65
N PHE A 332 1.63 -10.01 -4.14
CA PHE A 332 2.28 -10.23 -5.44
C PHE A 332 1.42 -11.13 -6.32
N PRO A 333 0.34 -10.60 -6.93
CA PRO A 333 -0.39 -11.32 -7.96
C PRO A 333 0.45 -11.49 -9.23
N VAL A 334 -0.04 -12.33 -10.16
CA VAL A 334 0.64 -12.64 -11.43
C VAL A 334 0.94 -11.36 -12.24
N THR A 335 0.05 -10.37 -12.21
CA THR A 335 0.24 -9.09 -12.91
C THR A 335 1.48 -8.33 -12.42
N VAL A 336 1.78 -8.37 -11.11
CA VAL A 336 3.01 -7.79 -10.56
C VAL A 336 4.25 -8.53 -11.06
N LYS A 337 4.17 -9.86 -11.22
CA LYS A 337 5.28 -10.68 -11.72
C LYS A 337 5.60 -10.35 -13.19
N GLU A 338 4.59 -10.30 -14.05
CA GLU A 338 4.76 -9.95 -15.46
C GLU A 338 5.33 -8.54 -15.64
N PHE A 339 4.82 -7.57 -14.86
CA PHE A 339 5.34 -6.22 -14.88
C PHE A 339 6.79 -6.14 -14.41
N LYS A 340 7.13 -6.85 -13.32
CA LYS A 340 8.49 -6.95 -12.80
C LYS A 340 9.43 -7.47 -13.89
N ASP A 341 9.13 -8.60 -14.52
CA ASP A 341 10.02 -9.22 -15.50
C ASP A 341 10.27 -8.31 -16.73
N LYS A 342 9.32 -7.42 -17.04
CA LYS A 342 9.40 -6.46 -18.15
C LYS A 342 10.13 -5.16 -17.80
N TYR A 343 9.90 -4.60 -16.61
CA TYR A 343 10.35 -3.25 -16.26
C TYR A 343 11.41 -3.20 -15.16
N LEU A 344 11.61 -4.29 -14.42
CA LEU A 344 12.59 -4.41 -13.33
C LEU A 344 13.47 -5.64 -13.65
N PRO A 345 14.54 -5.49 -14.45
CA PRO A 345 15.34 -6.62 -14.90
C PRO A 345 16.14 -7.29 -13.78
N LYS A 346 16.58 -6.53 -12.76
CA LYS A 346 17.37 -7.03 -11.61
C LYS A 346 17.03 -6.31 -10.29
N PRO A 347 15.78 -6.35 -9.82
CA PRO A 347 15.41 -5.68 -8.59
C PRO A 347 15.96 -6.43 -7.39
N TYR A 348 16.33 -5.69 -6.36
CA TYR A 348 16.49 -6.25 -5.03
C TYR A 348 15.11 -6.58 -4.46
N VAL A 349 14.89 -7.85 -4.15
CA VAL A 349 13.59 -8.33 -3.66
C VAL A 349 13.62 -8.37 -2.15
N ILE A 350 12.78 -7.54 -1.53
CA ILE A 350 12.58 -7.51 -0.08
C ILE A 350 11.26 -8.21 0.21
N ASN A 351 11.31 -9.27 1.02
CA ASN A 351 10.11 -9.99 1.42
C ASN A 351 10.06 -10.15 2.93
N LEU A 352 9.33 -9.24 3.59
CA LEU A 352 9.15 -9.24 5.05
C LEU A 352 7.81 -9.90 5.45
N MET A 353 7.24 -10.70 4.56
CA MET A 353 6.02 -11.45 4.80
C MET A 353 6.22 -12.87 4.31
N ASP A 354 6.08 -13.88 5.16
CA ASP A 354 6.14 -15.27 4.69
C ASP A 354 4.86 -15.62 3.90
N GLU A 355 3.70 -15.17 4.39
CA GLU A 355 2.38 -15.19 3.73
C GLU A 355 1.56 -13.95 4.15
N LEU A 356 0.38 -13.76 3.53
CA LEU A 356 -0.60 -12.70 3.87
C LEU A 356 -1.16 -12.94 5.28
N THR A 357 -0.34 -12.68 6.29
CA THR A 357 -0.62 -13.13 7.64
C THR A 357 -1.56 -12.15 8.34
N LEU A 358 -2.80 -12.60 8.56
CA LEU A 358 -3.78 -12.04 9.49
C LEU A 358 -3.35 -12.27 10.96
N LYS A 359 -2.03 -12.31 11.23
CA LYS A 359 -1.43 -12.52 12.56
C LYS A 359 -1.90 -11.37 13.46
N GLY A 360 -2.59 -11.70 14.55
CA GLY A 360 -3.24 -10.73 15.44
C GLY A 360 -4.73 -10.48 15.16
N ILE A 361 -5.29 -11.02 14.07
CA ILE A 361 -6.73 -10.97 13.77
C ILE A 361 -7.32 -12.36 13.96
N THR A 362 -8.15 -12.52 15.00
CA THR A 362 -8.94 -13.74 15.19
C THR A 362 -10.14 -13.73 14.26
N GLN A 363 -10.25 -14.74 13.40
CA GLN A 363 -11.29 -14.84 12.39
C GLN A 363 -12.33 -15.88 12.78
N PHE A 364 -13.59 -15.51 12.65
CA PHE A 364 -14.73 -16.40 12.88
C PHE A 364 -15.70 -16.31 11.71
N TYR A 365 -16.48 -17.37 11.53
CA TYR A 365 -17.63 -17.37 10.63
C TYR A 365 -18.86 -17.90 11.37
N ALA A 366 -20.04 -17.46 10.94
CA ALA A 366 -21.31 -17.95 11.45
C ALA A 366 -22.20 -18.31 10.25
N PHE A 367 -22.72 -19.53 10.23
CA PHE A 367 -23.74 -19.92 9.26
C PHE A 367 -25.06 -19.23 9.62
N VAL A 368 -25.54 -18.35 8.74
CA VAL A 368 -26.77 -17.58 8.93
C VAL A 368 -27.52 -17.43 7.61
N GLU A 369 -28.84 -17.56 7.67
CA GLU A 369 -29.70 -17.18 6.54
C GLU A 369 -29.82 -15.65 6.45
N GLU A 370 -30.14 -15.13 5.26
CA GLU A 370 -30.27 -13.67 5.03
C GLU A 370 -31.21 -12.99 6.04
N ARG A 371 -32.37 -13.60 6.32
CA ARG A 371 -33.35 -13.07 7.28
C ARG A 371 -32.83 -13.02 8.72
N GLN A 372 -31.81 -13.83 9.05
CA GLN A 372 -31.24 -13.93 10.40
C GLN A 372 -30.05 -12.98 10.60
N LYS A 373 -29.47 -12.41 9.53
CA LYS A 373 -28.24 -11.60 9.61
C LYS A 373 -28.35 -10.43 10.58
N VAL A 374 -29.45 -9.68 10.55
CA VAL A 374 -29.65 -8.52 11.44
C VAL A 374 -29.76 -8.97 12.91
N HIS A 375 -30.43 -10.09 13.17
CA HIS A 375 -30.56 -10.64 14.52
C HIS A 375 -29.21 -11.18 15.05
N CYS A 376 -28.45 -11.86 14.19
CA CYS A 376 -27.09 -12.31 14.49
C CYS A 376 -26.18 -11.11 14.81
N LEU A 377 -26.22 -10.05 13.99
CA LEU A 377 -25.44 -8.83 14.21
C LEU A 377 -25.80 -8.16 15.56
N ASN A 378 -27.09 -8.07 15.88
CA ASN A 378 -27.53 -7.53 17.18
C ASN A 378 -26.99 -8.36 18.36
N THR A 379 -26.95 -9.68 18.21
CA THR A 379 -26.36 -10.59 19.21
C THR A 379 -24.86 -10.35 19.36
N LEU A 380 -24.13 -10.15 18.26
CA LEU A 380 -22.69 -9.81 18.30
C LEU A 380 -22.45 -8.48 18.99
N PHE A 381 -23.23 -7.44 18.69
CA PHE A 381 -23.14 -6.14 19.35
C PHE A 381 -23.43 -6.19 20.85
N SER A 382 -24.29 -7.12 21.29
CA SER A 382 -24.61 -7.28 22.71
C SER A 382 -23.56 -8.11 23.47
N LYS A 383 -22.92 -9.08 22.81
CA LYS A 383 -21.96 -10.00 23.45
C LYS A 383 -20.51 -9.53 23.41
N LEU A 384 -20.13 -8.75 22.40
CA LEU A 384 -18.76 -8.33 22.19
C LEU A 384 -18.51 -6.93 22.77
N GLN A 385 -17.39 -6.76 23.46
CA GLN A 385 -16.91 -5.44 23.85
C GLN A 385 -16.22 -4.77 22.66
N ILE A 386 -16.99 -3.98 21.90
CA ILE A 386 -16.54 -3.34 20.65
C ILE A 386 -16.16 -1.88 20.94
N ASN A 387 -14.92 -1.46 20.68
CA ASN A 387 -14.60 -0.02 20.71
C ASN A 387 -15.23 0.69 19.49
N GLN A 388 -14.76 0.33 18.30
CA GLN A 388 -15.36 0.70 17.01
C GLN A 388 -15.50 -0.53 16.11
N SER A 389 -16.49 -0.56 15.22
CA SER A 389 -16.66 -1.63 14.24
C SER A 389 -16.89 -1.11 12.83
N ILE A 390 -16.50 -1.93 11.84
CA ILE A 390 -16.80 -1.72 10.43
C ILE A 390 -17.59 -2.92 9.92
N ILE A 391 -18.73 -2.67 9.27
CA ILE A 391 -19.63 -3.69 8.74
C ILE A 391 -19.67 -3.56 7.22
N PHE A 392 -19.18 -4.59 6.53
CA PHE A 392 -19.16 -4.60 5.07
C PHE A 392 -20.43 -5.21 4.48
N CYS A 393 -20.99 -4.53 3.48
CA CYS A 393 -22.11 -4.98 2.66
C CYS A 393 -21.72 -5.05 1.19
N ASN A 394 -22.35 -5.94 0.44
CA ASN A 394 -22.01 -6.14 -0.98
C ASN A 394 -22.69 -5.15 -1.94
N SER A 395 -23.61 -4.29 -1.47
CA SER A 395 -24.28 -3.31 -2.32
C SER A 395 -24.65 -2.03 -1.58
N VAL A 396 -24.76 -0.93 -2.33
CA VAL A 396 -25.15 0.40 -1.84
C VAL A 396 -26.49 0.34 -1.09
N ASN A 397 -27.50 -0.26 -1.71
CA ASN A 397 -28.83 -0.35 -1.11
C ASN A 397 -28.79 -1.11 0.23
N ARG A 398 -27.95 -2.15 0.34
CA ARG A 398 -27.80 -2.90 1.59
C ARG A 398 -27.11 -2.10 2.67
N VAL A 399 -26.14 -1.25 2.32
CA VAL A 399 -25.49 -0.32 3.26
C VAL A 399 -26.53 0.61 3.87
N GLU A 400 -27.33 1.28 3.04
CA GLU A 400 -28.34 2.24 3.50
C GLU A 400 -29.42 1.56 4.35
N LEU A 401 -29.94 0.41 3.89
CA LEU A 401 -30.97 -0.35 4.63
C LEU A 401 -30.45 -0.86 5.97
N LEU A 402 -29.22 -1.39 6.01
CA LEU A 402 -28.63 -1.89 7.24
C LEU A 402 -28.33 -0.75 8.22
N ALA A 403 -27.77 0.36 7.74
CA ALA A 403 -27.48 1.54 8.55
C ALA A 403 -28.76 2.10 9.19
N LYS A 404 -29.84 2.21 8.40
CA LYS A 404 -31.16 2.59 8.93
C LYS A 404 -31.63 1.61 10.00
N LYS A 405 -31.54 0.30 9.73
CA LYS A 405 -32.03 -0.73 10.65
C LYS A 405 -31.28 -0.77 11.98
N ILE A 406 -29.95 -0.66 11.96
CA ILE A 406 -29.16 -0.65 13.21
C ILE A 406 -29.34 0.66 13.99
N THR A 407 -29.58 1.78 13.30
CA THR A 407 -29.93 3.06 13.94
C THR A 407 -31.29 2.97 14.63
N GLU A 408 -32.29 2.35 13.99
CA GLU A 408 -33.60 2.07 14.60
C GLU A 408 -33.49 1.17 15.84
N LEU A 409 -32.51 0.27 15.88
CA LEU A 409 -32.20 -0.57 17.04
C LEU A 409 -31.43 0.16 18.15
N GLY A 410 -31.12 1.45 17.98
CA GLY A 410 -30.45 2.29 18.98
C GLY A 410 -28.92 2.31 18.88
N TYR A 411 -28.33 1.70 17.85
CA TYR A 411 -26.88 1.77 17.64
C TYR A 411 -26.49 3.03 16.89
N SER A 412 -25.49 3.75 17.41
CA SER A 412 -24.84 4.82 16.66
C SER A 412 -24.12 4.23 15.45
N CYS A 413 -24.51 4.63 14.24
CA CYS A 413 -23.79 4.24 13.03
C CYS A 413 -23.67 5.38 12.02
N PHE A 414 -22.58 5.39 11.27
CA PHE A 414 -22.48 6.10 10.00
C PHE A 414 -22.47 5.09 8.86
N TYR A 415 -22.62 5.59 7.63
CA TYR A 415 -22.48 4.75 6.45
C TYR A 415 -21.73 5.45 5.30
N ILE A 416 -21.00 4.66 4.51
CA ILE A 416 -20.27 5.10 3.32
C ILE A 416 -20.51 4.13 2.18
N HIS A 417 -20.85 4.62 0.99
CA HIS A 417 -20.95 3.79 -0.21
C HIS A 417 -20.55 4.52 -1.48
N ALA A 418 -20.33 3.78 -2.57
CA ALA A 418 -19.77 4.30 -3.83
C ALA A 418 -20.57 5.45 -4.47
N LYS A 419 -21.91 5.47 -4.33
CA LYS A 419 -22.77 6.54 -4.88
C LYS A 419 -22.74 7.88 -4.13
N MET A 420 -22.05 7.97 -2.98
CA MET A 420 -21.91 9.23 -2.26
C MET A 420 -20.85 10.12 -2.93
N LEU A 421 -21.09 11.44 -2.90
CA LEU A 421 -20.06 12.41 -3.26
C LEU A 421 -18.81 12.22 -2.40
N GLN A 422 -17.63 12.31 -3.02
CA GLN A 422 -16.34 12.08 -2.35
C GLN A 422 -16.19 12.93 -1.07
N ASP A 423 -16.56 14.21 -1.10
CA ASP A 423 -16.42 15.11 0.05
C ASP A 423 -17.27 14.66 1.24
N HIS A 424 -18.46 14.11 0.97
CA HIS A 424 -19.30 13.51 2.00
C HIS A 424 -18.68 12.23 2.56
N ARG A 425 -18.09 11.37 1.71
CA ARG A 425 -17.37 10.17 2.16
C ARG A 425 -16.21 10.54 3.08
N ASN A 426 -15.43 11.55 2.69
CA ASN A 426 -14.28 12.04 3.45
C ASN A 426 -14.71 12.58 4.81
N ARG A 427 -15.78 13.39 4.86
CA ARG A 427 -16.33 13.92 6.10
C ARG A 427 -16.79 12.80 7.04
N VAL A 428 -17.58 11.85 6.54
CA VAL A 428 -18.07 10.72 7.36
C VAL A 428 -16.91 9.87 7.87
N PHE A 429 -15.90 9.61 7.04
CA PHE A 429 -14.72 8.85 7.44
C PHE A 429 -13.90 9.58 8.50
N HIS A 430 -13.74 10.89 8.36
CA HIS A 430 -13.06 11.75 9.34
C HIS A 430 -13.79 11.74 10.69
N ASP A 431 -15.11 11.92 10.68
CA ASP A 431 -15.93 11.94 11.89
C ASP A 431 -15.92 10.56 12.58
N PHE A 432 -16.01 9.47 11.80
CA PHE A 432 -15.85 8.11 12.32
C PHE A 432 -14.48 7.88 12.96
N ARG A 433 -13.39 8.29 12.29
CA ARG A 433 -12.02 8.15 12.80
C ARG A 433 -11.81 8.93 14.11
N ASN A 434 -12.48 10.05 14.28
CA ASN A 434 -12.43 10.86 15.51
C ASN A 434 -13.37 10.34 16.62
N GLY A 435 -14.01 9.20 16.44
CA GLY A 435 -14.86 8.58 17.46
C GLY A 435 -16.25 9.20 17.58
N ALA A 436 -16.69 10.03 16.64
CA ALA A 436 -18.05 10.59 16.63
C ALA A 436 -19.13 9.50 16.50
N CYS A 437 -18.74 8.30 16.09
CA CYS A 437 -19.61 7.15 15.96
C CYS A 437 -18.86 5.83 16.23
N ARG A 438 -19.57 4.83 16.76
CA ARG A 438 -19.00 3.51 17.07
C ARG A 438 -19.01 2.55 15.89
N ASN A 439 -19.94 2.67 14.95
CA ASN A 439 -20.10 1.71 13.87
C ASN A 439 -20.08 2.40 12.50
N LEU A 440 -19.38 1.82 11.53
CA LEU A 440 -19.39 2.26 10.14
C LEU A 440 -19.91 1.14 9.24
N VAL A 441 -21.02 1.35 8.55
CA VAL A 441 -21.52 0.43 7.53
C VAL A 441 -21.03 0.87 6.16
N CYS A 442 -20.35 0.02 5.42
CA CYS A 442 -19.85 0.41 4.11
C CYS A 442 -19.90 -0.70 3.07
N THR A 443 -19.86 -0.30 1.79
CA THR A 443 -19.48 -1.27 0.76
C THR A 443 -18.02 -1.63 0.94
N ILE A 444 -17.61 -2.81 0.48
CA ILE A 444 -16.18 -3.09 0.33
C ILE A 444 -15.59 -1.89 -0.41
N PHE A 445 -14.56 -1.28 0.15
CA PHE A 445 -13.83 -0.20 -0.49
C PHE A 445 -13.06 -0.78 -1.68
N SER A 446 -13.76 -1.20 -2.72
CA SER A 446 -13.23 -1.03 -4.06
C SER A 446 -13.26 0.47 -4.29
N GLN A 447 -12.11 1.12 -4.12
CA GLN A 447 -11.89 2.44 -4.68
C GLN A 447 -12.00 2.30 -6.21
N GLY A 448 -13.22 2.43 -6.73
CA GLY A 448 -13.52 2.30 -8.14
C GLY A 448 -14.81 3.06 -8.46
N GLY A 449 -14.63 4.29 -8.94
CA GLY A 449 -15.66 5.25 -9.31
C GLY A 449 -15.05 6.63 -9.44
#